data_AF-A0A644T4T6-F1
#
_entry.id   AF-A0A644T4T6-F1
#
_cell.length_a   1.000
_cell.length_b   1.000
_cell.length_c   1.000
_cell.angle_alpha   90.00
_cell.angle_beta   90.00
_cell.angle_gamma   90.00
#
_symmetry.space_group_name_H-M   'P 1'
#
loop_
_entity.id
_entity.type
_entity.pdbx_description
1 polymer ?
#
loop_
_entity_poly.entity_id
_entity_poly.type
_entity_poly.pdbx_seq_one_letter_code
_entity_poly.pdbx_strand_id
1 'polypeptide(L)'
;MNVICSSEESLYRPEVYRWRERMKLMKPMGEVVVVLPCSMKKPYSNSKSHQKFRRATKGYQEVIVTSPFGICPREMENTFPINSYDVAVSGDWSFEEKKFSGKLLKEYIGDKKIIANVSGGYEEVCREYLDDVVYTAKENRPTSNDSIYNLRNELKKYKKVKGRDRLLNELRSIAIYQFGIAGGEFIQDNTISKGLYHRRIFNDSKQIALLNKDTGFYSLRLPGGEILKNLGINIIEIDFELKTNTLFAPGIQKADRNIIPNDEVVIIRNDEVVGVGKAVLSGKEMEELNNGVAVKIKDRKK
;
A
#
# COMPACT_ATOMS: atom_id res chain seq x y z
N MET A 1 5.85 1.93 -14.60
CA MET A 1 4.82 1.09 -15.23
C MET A 1 3.48 1.67 -14.86
N ASN A 2 2.57 1.83 -15.81
CA ASN A 2 1.28 2.49 -15.59
C ASN A 2 0.15 1.49 -15.84
N VAL A 3 -0.82 1.41 -14.93
CA VAL A 3 -1.96 0.49 -15.09
C VAL A 3 -3.07 1.17 -15.87
N ILE A 4 -3.32 0.72 -17.09
CA ILE A 4 -4.37 1.27 -17.96
C ILE A 4 -5.70 0.60 -17.61
N CYS A 5 -6.68 1.40 -17.20
CA CYS A 5 -8.03 0.97 -16.85
C CYS A 5 -9.03 1.61 -17.82
N SER A 6 -9.25 0.98 -18.96
CA SER A 6 -10.02 1.56 -20.08
C SER A 6 -11.43 1.00 -20.24
N SER A 7 -11.79 -0.04 -19.51
CA SER A 7 -13.07 -0.75 -19.60
C SER A 7 -13.48 -1.36 -18.27
N GLU A 8 -14.71 -1.87 -18.16
CA GLU A 8 -15.23 -2.49 -16.93
C GLU A 8 -14.43 -3.74 -16.51
N GLU A 9 -13.87 -4.47 -17.47
CA GLU A 9 -12.97 -5.61 -17.22
C GLU A 9 -11.72 -5.19 -16.45
N SER A 10 -11.39 -3.90 -16.41
CA SER A 10 -10.29 -3.35 -15.61
C SER A 10 -10.47 -3.62 -14.11
N LEU A 11 -11.70 -3.82 -13.64
CA LEU A 11 -12.00 -4.24 -12.27
C LEU A 11 -11.34 -5.58 -11.91
N TYR A 12 -11.11 -6.44 -12.89
CA TYR A 12 -10.58 -7.80 -12.70
C TYR A 12 -9.10 -7.93 -13.08
N ARG A 13 -8.42 -6.84 -13.44
CA ARG A 13 -6.97 -6.86 -13.67
C ARG A 13 -6.24 -7.41 -12.44
N PRO A 14 -5.20 -8.24 -12.60
CA PRO A 14 -4.46 -8.81 -11.48
C PRO A 14 -3.97 -7.76 -10.47
N GLU A 15 -3.50 -6.61 -10.94
CA GLU A 15 -3.02 -5.52 -10.08
C GLU A 15 -4.17 -4.88 -9.27
N VAL A 16 -5.35 -4.75 -9.87
CA VAL A 16 -6.55 -4.18 -9.23
C VAL A 16 -7.13 -5.15 -8.21
N TYR A 17 -7.26 -6.42 -8.58
CA TYR A 17 -7.71 -7.46 -7.67
C TYR A 17 -6.75 -7.59 -6.47
N ARG A 18 -5.43 -7.72 -6.73
CA ARG A 18 -4.42 -7.82 -5.67
C ARG A 18 -4.44 -6.60 -4.76
N TRP A 19 -4.58 -5.39 -5.29
CA TRP A 19 -4.70 -4.19 -4.47
C TRP A 19 -5.89 -4.28 -3.52
N ARG A 20 -7.08 -4.59 -4.02
CA ARG A 20 -8.30 -4.71 -3.21
C ARG A 20 -8.16 -5.77 -2.11
N GLU A 21 -7.63 -6.94 -2.44
CA GLU A 21 -7.38 -7.99 -1.45
C GLU A 21 -6.37 -7.53 -0.37
N ARG A 22 -5.34 -6.77 -0.74
CA ARG A 22 -4.38 -6.21 0.22
C ARG A 22 -4.96 -5.08 1.05
N MET A 23 -5.92 -4.30 0.53
CA MET A 23 -6.60 -3.26 1.29
C MET A 23 -7.49 -3.82 2.40
N LYS A 24 -8.02 -5.05 2.26
CA LYS A 24 -8.73 -5.75 3.34
C LYS A 24 -7.87 -6.01 4.58
N LEU A 25 -6.54 -6.04 4.42
CA LEU A 25 -5.60 -6.21 5.53
C LEU A 25 -5.37 -4.91 6.32
N MET A 26 -5.80 -3.77 5.78
CA MET A 26 -5.51 -2.46 6.35
C MET A 26 -6.55 -2.08 7.40
N LYS A 27 -6.12 -1.29 8.40
CA LYS A 27 -7.00 -0.78 9.45
C LYS A 27 -6.84 0.74 9.61
N PRO A 28 -7.93 1.51 9.74
CA PRO A 28 -7.87 2.94 9.93
C PRO A 28 -7.36 3.33 11.31
N MET A 29 -6.61 4.42 11.38
CA MET A 29 -6.19 5.01 12.65
C MET A 29 -7.26 5.93 13.25
N GLY A 30 -7.17 6.13 14.58
CA GLY A 30 -7.96 7.15 15.28
C GLY A 30 -9.43 6.76 15.49
N GLU A 31 -10.24 7.77 15.83
CA GLU A 31 -11.67 7.62 16.16
C GLU A 31 -12.58 7.82 14.95
N VAL A 32 -12.07 8.55 13.94
CA VAL A 32 -12.84 9.01 12.78
C VAL A 32 -12.06 8.82 11.48
N VAL A 33 -12.78 8.42 10.43
CA VAL A 33 -12.26 8.28 9.06
C VAL A 33 -12.92 9.31 8.16
N VAL A 34 -12.09 10.05 7.42
CA VAL A 34 -12.52 11.01 6.41
C VAL A 34 -12.55 10.35 5.04
N VAL A 35 -13.74 10.25 4.45
CA VAL A 35 -13.94 9.74 3.09
C VAL A 35 -13.83 10.90 2.09
N LEU A 36 -12.94 10.77 1.12
CA LEU A 36 -12.65 11.78 0.08
C LEU A 36 -12.80 11.17 -1.33
N PRO A 37 -13.16 11.97 -2.35
CA PRO A 37 -13.16 11.52 -3.72
C PRO A 37 -11.73 11.41 -4.25
N CYS A 38 -11.51 10.62 -5.31
CA CYS A 38 -10.21 10.59 -5.98
C CYS A 38 -9.93 11.86 -6.81
N SER A 39 -8.73 11.95 -7.36
CA SER A 39 -8.38 13.00 -8.31
C SER A 39 -7.57 12.45 -9.47
N MET A 40 -7.69 13.10 -10.64
CA MET A 40 -6.93 12.74 -11.84
C MET A 40 -5.41 12.71 -11.59
N LYS A 41 -4.88 13.74 -10.90
CA LYS A 41 -3.46 13.81 -10.56
C LYS A 41 -3.12 12.86 -9.40
N LYS A 42 -2.13 12.00 -9.63
CA LYS A 42 -1.57 11.06 -8.64
C LYS A 42 -0.11 11.43 -8.32
N PRO A 43 0.39 11.16 -7.10
CA PRO A 43 -0.39 10.79 -5.91
C PRO A 43 -1.42 11.87 -5.57
N TYR A 44 -2.57 11.49 -5.03
CA TYR A 44 -3.73 12.38 -4.91
C TYR A 44 -3.43 13.66 -4.12
N SER A 45 -2.57 13.59 -3.10
CA SER A 45 -2.14 14.72 -2.28
C SER A 45 -1.47 15.86 -3.06
N ASN A 46 -0.99 15.60 -4.28
CA ASN A 46 -0.40 16.59 -5.18
C ASN A 46 -1.45 17.34 -6.04
N SER A 47 -2.72 16.93 -6.01
CA SER A 47 -3.81 17.62 -6.70
C SER A 47 -4.26 18.88 -5.95
N LYS A 48 -4.80 19.86 -6.68
CA LYS A 48 -5.34 21.10 -6.09
C LYS A 48 -6.47 20.81 -5.08
N SER A 49 -7.34 19.85 -5.38
CA SER A 49 -8.45 19.44 -4.52
C SER A 49 -7.95 18.88 -3.18
N HIS A 50 -7.03 17.92 -3.21
CA HIS A 50 -6.51 17.33 -1.99
C HIS A 50 -5.62 18.29 -1.19
N GLN A 51 -4.91 19.22 -1.84
CA GLN A 51 -4.21 20.28 -1.11
C GLN A 51 -5.18 21.14 -0.28
N LYS A 52 -6.42 21.36 -0.74
CA LYS A 52 -7.47 22.02 0.06
C LYS A 52 -7.97 21.11 1.20
N PHE A 53 -8.29 19.84 0.91
CA PHE A 53 -8.76 18.88 1.93
C PHE A 53 -7.75 18.73 3.07
N ARG A 54 -6.47 18.54 2.75
CA ARG A 54 -5.38 18.34 3.73
C ARG A 54 -5.20 19.48 4.72
N ARG A 55 -5.62 20.70 4.38
CA ARG A 55 -5.61 21.84 5.31
C ARG A 55 -6.65 21.68 6.42
N ALA A 56 -7.75 20.97 6.16
CA ALA A 56 -8.80 20.67 7.13
C ALA A 56 -8.55 19.33 7.86
N THR A 57 -8.03 18.33 7.16
CA THR A 57 -7.95 16.93 7.63
C THR A 57 -6.61 16.56 8.28
N LYS A 58 -5.68 17.50 8.44
CA LYS A 58 -4.36 17.23 9.03
C LYS A 58 -4.49 16.60 10.43
N GLY A 59 -4.05 15.34 10.52
CA GLY A 59 -4.02 14.56 11.76
C GLY A 59 -5.18 13.56 11.90
N TYR A 60 -6.05 13.44 10.91
CA TYR A 60 -7.13 12.45 10.87
C TYR A 60 -6.84 11.37 9.82
N GLN A 61 -7.45 10.20 9.95
CA GLN A 61 -7.34 9.15 8.95
C GLN A 61 -8.15 9.55 7.71
N GLU A 62 -7.53 9.45 6.54
CA GLU A 62 -8.18 9.74 5.26
C GLU A 62 -8.23 8.44 4.44
N VAL A 63 -9.37 8.21 3.80
CA VAL A 63 -9.55 7.16 2.79
C VAL A 63 -10.12 7.79 1.54
N ILE A 64 -9.50 7.50 0.40
CA ILE A 64 -9.88 8.01 -0.91
C ILE A 64 -10.65 6.90 -1.61
N VAL A 65 -11.91 7.13 -1.95
CA VAL A 65 -12.70 6.21 -2.77
C VAL A 65 -12.30 6.40 -4.22
N THR A 66 -12.08 5.31 -4.94
CA THR A 66 -11.53 5.36 -6.29
C THR A 66 -11.87 4.09 -7.06
N SER A 67 -12.14 4.23 -8.36
CA SER A 67 -12.32 3.10 -9.26
C SER A 67 -11.10 2.93 -10.18
N PRO A 68 -10.70 1.70 -10.55
CA PRO A 68 -11.28 0.39 -10.17
C PRO A 68 -10.75 -0.19 -8.85
N PHE A 69 -9.86 0.53 -8.16
CA PHE A 69 -9.12 0.03 -7.00
C PHE A 69 -9.91 0.00 -5.68
N GLY A 70 -11.16 0.47 -5.67
CA GLY A 70 -12.03 0.53 -4.50
C GLY A 70 -11.69 1.68 -3.56
N ILE A 71 -10.63 1.51 -2.78
CA ILE A 71 -10.18 2.49 -1.78
C ILE A 71 -8.66 2.69 -1.82
N CYS A 72 -8.23 3.82 -1.28
CA CYS A 72 -6.84 4.12 -0.98
C CYS A 72 -6.76 4.85 0.36
N PRO A 73 -6.37 4.19 1.46
CA PRO A 73 -5.90 4.88 2.65
C PRO A 73 -4.79 5.87 2.27
N ARG A 74 -4.79 7.07 2.83
CA ARG A 74 -3.87 8.16 2.40
C ARG A 74 -2.41 7.73 2.43
N GLU A 75 -2.02 6.95 3.43
CA GLU A 75 -0.66 6.44 3.60
C GLU A 75 -0.19 5.56 2.44
N MET A 76 -1.12 4.97 1.68
CA MET A 76 -0.83 4.09 0.54
C MET A 76 -0.77 4.83 -0.81
N GLU A 77 -1.05 6.14 -0.87
CA GLU A 77 -1.21 6.87 -2.14
C GLU A 77 0.04 6.90 -3.04
N ASN A 78 1.22 6.62 -2.48
CA ASN A 78 2.50 6.59 -3.19
C ASN A 78 2.93 5.16 -3.56
N THR A 79 2.09 4.16 -3.32
CA THR A 79 2.40 2.75 -3.56
C THR A 79 1.80 2.28 -4.88
N PHE A 80 2.59 1.58 -5.70
CA PHE A 80 2.07 0.98 -6.92
C PHE A 80 1.01 -0.08 -6.58
N PRO A 81 -0.11 -0.15 -7.32
CA PRO A 81 -0.43 0.58 -8.54
C PRO A 81 -1.15 1.93 -8.37
N ILE A 82 -1.61 2.30 -7.18
CA ILE A 82 -2.50 3.47 -7.03
C ILE A 82 -1.83 4.79 -7.40
N ASN A 83 -0.50 4.87 -7.26
CA ASN A 83 0.26 6.04 -7.63
C ASN A 83 0.43 6.21 -9.16
N SER A 84 0.15 5.17 -9.95
CA SER A 84 0.38 5.12 -11.39
C SER A 84 -0.64 4.23 -12.09
N TYR A 85 -1.85 4.76 -12.24
CA TYR A 85 -2.87 4.19 -13.13
C TYR A 85 -3.54 5.27 -13.96
N ASP A 86 -4.18 4.91 -15.06
CA ASP A 86 -5.03 5.79 -15.86
C ASP A 86 -6.42 5.18 -16.00
N VAL A 87 -7.44 6.03 -15.95
CA VAL A 87 -8.85 5.64 -16.10
C VAL A 87 -9.52 6.52 -17.14
N ALA A 88 -10.39 5.94 -17.96
CA ALA A 88 -11.34 6.71 -18.74
C ALA A 88 -12.33 7.38 -17.76
N VAL A 89 -12.30 8.71 -17.67
CA VAL A 89 -13.16 9.44 -16.74
C VAL A 89 -14.53 9.63 -17.41
N SER A 90 -15.42 8.65 -17.28
CA SER A 90 -16.83 8.77 -17.70
C SER A 90 -17.63 9.66 -16.73
N GLY A 91 -17.28 9.66 -15.44
CA GLY A 91 -18.05 10.31 -14.38
C GLY A 91 -19.21 9.45 -13.86
N ASP A 92 -19.69 8.51 -14.67
CA ASP A 92 -20.70 7.53 -14.32
C ASP A 92 -20.06 6.28 -13.70
N TRP A 93 -20.57 5.88 -12.54
CA TRP A 93 -20.12 4.69 -11.82
C TRP A 93 -21.04 3.51 -12.11
N SER A 94 -20.47 2.42 -12.62
CA SER A 94 -21.16 1.15 -12.83
C SER A 94 -21.61 0.53 -11.50
N PHE A 95 -22.58 -0.38 -11.57
CA PHE A 95 -23.04 -1.13 -10.40
C PHE A 95 -21.90 -1.92 -9.74
N GLU A 96 -21.03 -2.56 -10.53
CA GLU A 96 -19.91 -3.33 -9.98
C GLU A 96 -18.85 -2.41 -9.36
N GLU A 97 -18.56 -1.24 -9.96
CA GLU A 97 -17.65 -0.25 -9.37
C GLU A 97 -18.12 0.21 -7.99
N LYS A 98 -19.42 0.53 -7.88
CA LYS A 98 -20.04 0.92 -6.60
C LYS A 98 -19.96 -0.20 -5.58
N LYS A 99 -20.37 -1.41 -5.98
CA LYS A 99 -20.39 -2.60 -5.12
C LYS A 99 -19.02 -2.97 -4.58
N PHE A 100 -18.01 -3.01 -5.43
CA PHE A 100 -16.66 -3.34 -5.01
C PHE A 100 -16.04 -2.28 -4.10
N SER A 101 -16.23 -1.00 -4.45
CA SER A 101 -15.68 0.10 -3.66
C SER A 101 -16.40 0.23 -2.32
N GLY A 102 -17.73 0.13 -2.30
CA GLY A 102 -18.56 0.24 -1.10
C GLY A 102 -18.34 -0.88 -0.10
N LYS A 103 -18.30 -2.14 -0.55
CA LYS A 103 -18.01 -3.29 0.33
C LYS A 103 -16.63 -3.16 0.98
N LEU A 104 -15.61 -2.86 0.18
CA LEU A 104 -14.25 -2.70 0.68
C LEU A 104 -14.12 -1.50 1.61
N LEU A 105 -14.80 -0.40 1.32
CA LEU A 105 -14.85 0.79 2.17
C LEU A 105 -15.51 0.49 3.52
N LYS A 106 -16.64 -0.23 3.53
CA LYS A 106 -17.33 -0.67 4.76
C LYS A 106 -16.43 -1.55 5.61
N GLU A 107 -15.78 -2.54 5.00
CA GLU A 107 -14.85 -3.46 5.67
C GLU A 107 -13.65 -2.72 6.28
N TYR A 108 -13.03 -1.80 5.52
CA TYR A 108 -11.91 -1.00 6.02
C TYR A 108 -12.32 -0.08 7.17
N ILE A 109 -13.45 0.63 7.06
CA ILE A 109 -13.88 1.59 8.08
C ILE A 109 -14.22 0.89 9.40
N GLY A 110 -14.88 -0.27 9.34
CA GLY A 110 -15.39 -0.97 10.53
C GLY A 110 -16.31 -0.06 11.35
N ASP A 111 -16.13 -0.03 12.68
CA ASP A 111 -17.00 0.71 13.61
C ASP A 111 -16.58 2.17 13.83
N LYS A 112 -15.70 2.72 12.99
CA LYS A 112 -15.20 4.10 13.14
C LYS A 112 -16.28 5.11 12.78
N LYS A 113 -16.21 6.31 13.37
CA LYS A 113 -17.05 7.43 12.93
C LYS A 113 -16.66 7.87 11.53
N ILE A 114 -17.65 8.27 10.73
CA ILE A 114 -17.46 8.51 9.29
C ILE A 114 -17.83 9.96 8.97
N ILE A 115 -16.89 10.68 8.36
CA ILE A 115 -17.14 12.00 7.78
C ILE A 115 -16.87 11.92 6.29
N ALA A 116 -17.91 12.15 5.48
CA ALA A 116 -17.87 12.03 4.04
C ALA A 116 -17.89 13.43 3.39
N ASN A 117 -16.77 13.80 2.76
CA ASN A 117 -16.68 15.02 1.95
C ASN A 117 -16.58 14.65 0.46
N VAL A 118 -17.66 14.03 -0.04
CA VAL A 118 -17.80 13.49 -1.39
C VAL A 118 -19.10 14.01 -2.04
N SER A 119 -19.26 13.77 -3.34
CA SER A 119 -20.46 14.10 -4.11
C SER A 119 -20.61 13.14 -5.30
N GLY A 120 -21.80 13.06 -5.90
CA GLY A 120 -22.06 12.22 -7.09
C GLY A 120 -21.89 10.72 -6.79
N GLY A 121 -21.33 9.94 -7.72
CA GLY A 121 -21.16 8.49 -7.56
C GLY A 121 -20.43 8.07 -6.27
N TYR A 122 -19.50 8.89 -5.77
CA TYR A 122 -18.82 8.65 -4.48
C TYR A 122 -19.78 8.75 -3.28
N GLU A 123 -20.70 9.70 -3.32
CA GLU A 123 -21.72 9.89 -2.29
C GLU A 123 -22.75 8.75 -2.35
N GLU A 124 -23.14 8.32 -3.55
CA GLU A 124 -24.01 7.15 -3.75
C GLU A 124 -23.41 5.90 -3.11
N VAL A 125 -22.11 5.64 -3.33
CA VAL A 125 -21.38 4.55 -2.66
C VAL A 125 -21.44 4.66 -1.14
N CYS A 126 -21.23 5.87 -0.59
CA CYS A 126 -21.29 6.07 0.85
C CYS A 126 -22.70 5.81 1.40
N ARG A 127 -23.75 6.31 0.71
CA ARG A 127 -25.15 6.14 1.15
C ARG A 127 -25.64 4.71 1.08
N GLU A 128 -25.16 3.94 0.11
CA GLU A 128 -25.58 2.55 -0.09
C GLU A 128 -24.91 1.59 0.90
N TYR A 129 -23.64 1.81 1.25
CA TYR A 129 -22.84 0.84 2.01
C TYR A 129 -22.53 1.24 3.45
N LEU A 130 -22.56 2.53 3.77
CA LEU A 130 -22.13 3.04 5.06
C LEU A 130 -23.32 3.59 5.85
N ASP A 131 -23.30 3.31 7.14
CA ASP A 131 -24.30 3.73 8.12
C ASP A 131 -23.75 4.91 8.94
N ASP A 132 -24.62 5.76 9.51
CA ASP A 132 -24.26 6.88 10.40
C ASP A 132 -23.19 7.87 9.87
N VAL A 133 -23.25 8.18 8.58
CA VAL A 133 -22.28 9.07 7.90
C VAL A 133 -22.65 10.55 8.07
N VAL A 134 -21.66 11.37 8.47
CA VAL A 134 -21.78 12.84 8.43
C VAL A 134 -21.30 13.38 7.10
N TYR A 135 -22.21 13.87 6.27
CA TYR A 135 -21.89 14.48 4.96
C TYR A 135 -21.57 15.97 5.10
N THR A 136 -20.40 16.38 4.64
CA THR A 136 -19.93 17.78 4.80
C THR A 136 -19.91 18.58 3.49
N ALA A 137 -19.96 17.90 2.35
CA ALA A 137 -20.00 18.55 1.04
C ALA A 137 -21.36 19.23 0.82
N LYS A 138 -21.36 20.53 0.52
CA LYS A 138 -22.55 21.28 0.11
C LYS A 138 -22.63 21.40 -1.40
N GLU A 139 -23.85 21.39 -1.92
CA GLU A 139 -24.18 21.67 -3.34
C GLU A 139 -23.34 20.87 -4.34
N ASN A 140 -23.05 19.60 -4.06
CA ASN A 140 -22.19 18.76 -4.90
C ASN A 140 -20.78 19.35 -5.14
N ARG A 141 -20.27 20.19 -4.22
CA ARG A 141 -18.96 20.86 -4.34
C ARG A 141 -18.07 20.56 -3.12
N PRO A 142 -17.40 19.41 -3.07
CA PRO A 142 -16.53 19.05 -1.94
C PRO A 142 -15.40 20.05 -1.66
N THR A 143 -14.96 20.82 -2.67
CA THR A 143 -13.85 21.77 -2.56
C THR A 143 -14.27 23.24 -2.36
N SER A 144 -15.58 23.51 -2.19
CA SER A 144 -16.09 24.85 -1.88
C SER A 144 -15.67 25.29 -0.47
N ASN A 145 -15.66 26.59 -0.21
CA ASN A 145 -15.28 27.12 1.10
C ASN A 145 -16.18 26.58 2.22
N ASP A 146 -17.49 26.48 1.96
CA ASP A 146 -18.46 25.95 2.92
C ASP A 146 -18.25 24.47 3.22
N SER A 147 -18.00 23.65 2.19
CA SER A 147 -17.72 22.22 2.39
C SER A 147 -16.46 22.00 3.24
N ILE A 148 -15.39 22.76 2.95
CA ILE A 148 -14.15 22.71 3.73
C ILE A 148 -14.35 23.23 5.15
N TYR A 149 -15.18 24.25 5.34
CA TYR A 149 -15.53 24.79 6.65
C TYR A 149 -16.30 23.76 7.49
N ASN A 150 -17.33 23.13 6.94
CA ASN A 150 -18.10 22.07 7.59
C ASN A 150 -17.21 20.87 7.95
N LEU A 151 -16.40 20.41 6.99
CA LEU A 151 -15.43 19.34 7.21
C LEU A 151 -14.51 19.64 8.39
N ARG A 152 -13.94 20.84 8.44
CA ARG A 152 -13.06 21.27 9.53
C ARG A 152 -13.80 21.31 10.86
N ASN A 153 -15.01 21.85 10.90
CA ASN A 153 -15.78 21.99 12.13
C ASN A 153 -16.21 20.63 12.69
N GLU A 154 -16.63 19.71 11.83
CA GLU A 154 -16.98 18.35 12.26
C GLU A 154 -15.77 17.63 12.83
N LEU A 155 -14.62 17.72 12.16
CA LEU A 155 -13.40 17.06 12.59
C LEU A 155 -12.88 17.53 13.95
N LYS A 156 -13.10 18.79 14.32
CA LYS A 156 -12.67 19.34 15.62
C LYS A 156 -13.26 18.59 16.82
N LYS A 157 -14.35 17.83 16.64
CA LYS A 157 -14.97 17.01 17.68
C LYS A 157 -14.15 15.77 18.05
N TYR A 158 -13.18 15.39 17.21
CA TYR A 158 -12.41 14.16 17.35
C TYR A 158 -10.93 14.43 17.61
N LYS A 159 -10.26 13.48 18.29
CA LYS A 159 -8.83 13.59 18.58
C LYS A 159 -7.98 13.34 17.33
N LYS A 160 -6.93 14.15 17.19
CA LYS A 160 -5.92 13.95 16.14
C LYS A 160 -4.96 12.83 16.51
N VAL A 161 -4.56 12.06 15.51
CA VAL A 161 -3.51 11.05 15.60
C VAL A 161 -2.14 11.73 15.57
N LYS A 162 -1.26 11.36 16.52
CA LYS A 162 0.08 11.94 16.64
C LYS A 162 0.90 11.69 15.36
N GLY A 163 1.81 12.61 15.07
CA GLY A 163 2.64 12.53 13.85
C GLY A 163 3.50 11.27 13.80
N ARG A 164 4.06 10.85 14.94
CA ARG A 164 4.88 9.63 15.06
C ARG A 164 4.08 8.38 14.75
N ASP A 165 2.87 8.28 15.29
CA ASP A 165 1.99 7.12 15.08
C ASP A 165 1.56 7.04 13.61
N ARG A 166 1.23 8.18 12.99
CA ARG A 166 0.91 8.23 11.54
C ARG A 166 2.09 7.81 10.67
N LEU A 167 3.32 8.19 11.05
CA LEU A 167 4.53 7.73 10.33
C LEU A 167 4.71 6.22 10.46
N LEU A 168 4.55 5.64 11.66
CA LEU A 168 4.63 4.18 11.84
C LEU A 168 3.56 3.46 11.06
N ASN A 169 2.32 3.97 11.08
CA ASN A 169 1.23 3.39 10.32
C ASN A 169 1.50 3.42 8.81
N GLU A 170 2.06 4.52 8.28
CA GLU A 170 2.48 4.58 6.88
C GLU A 170 3.48 3.46 6.56
N LEU A 171 4.52 3.32 7.37
CA LEU A 171 5.54 2.31 7.15
C LEU A 171 4.99 0.89 7.27
N ARG A 172 4.18 0.62 8.31
CA ARG A 172 3.53 -0.68 8.53
C ARG A 172 2.56 -1.04 7.42
N SER A 173 1.77 -0.10 6.93
CA SER A 173 0.80 -0.34 5.86
C SER A 173 1.51 -0.73 4.56
N ILE A 174 2.63 -0.07 4.23
CA ILE A 174 3.46 -0.44 3.08
C ILE A 174 4.06 -1.84 3.28
N ALA A 175 4.53 -2.17 4.48
CA ALA A 175 5.11 -3.47 4.79
C ALA A 175 4.05 -4.59 4.73
N ILE A 176 2.84 -4.35 5.25
CA ILE A 176 1.70 -5.28 5.15
C ILE A 176 1.31 -5.50 3.70
N TYR A 177 1.27 -4.42 2.91
CA TYR A 177 0.96 -4.52 1.50
C TYR A 177 1.98 -5.39 0.76
N GLN A 178 3.27 -5.14 0.97
CA GLN A 178 4.35 -5.81 0.24
C GLN A 178 4.58 -7.25 0.74
N PHE A 179 4.55 -7.49 2.04
CA PHE A 179 4.99 -8.75 2.68
C PHE A 179 3.84 -9.55 3.31
N GLY A 180 2.60 -9.06 3.25
CA GLY A 180 1.44 -9.72 3.87
C GLY A 180 1.24 -9.29 5.33
N ILE A 181 0.23 -9.84 6.00
CA ILE A 181 -0.18 -9.38 7.34
C ILE A 181 0.97 -9.40 8.37
N ALA A 182 1.78 -10.46 8.37
CA ALA A 182 2.96 -10.59 9.23
C ALA A 182 4.05 -9.56 8.90
N GLY A 183 4.04 -9.01 7.69
CA GLY A 183 4.91 -7.92 7.26
C GLY A 183 4.79 -6.65 8.12
N GLY A 184 3.69 -6.45 8.85
CA GLY A 184 3.56 -5.34 9.81
C GLY A 184 4.68 -5.33 10.87
N GLU A 185 5.15 -6.51 11.28
CA GLU A 185 6.23 -6.70 12.27
C GLU A 185 7.62 -6.31 11.73
N PHE A 186 7.75 -6.12 10.42
CA PHE A 186 8.96 -5.56 9.81
C PHE A 186 9.28 -4.15 10.34
N ILE A 187 8.24 -3.41 10.74
CA ILE A 187 8.33 -2.06 11.27
C ILE A 187 8.01 -2.06 12.77
N GLN A 188 9.07 -1.89 13.56
CA GLN A 188 9.04 -1.85 15.02
C GLN A 188 8.70 -0.45 15.54
N ASP A 189 8.32 -0.34 16.82
CA ASP A 189 7.97 0.96 17.41
C ASP A 189 9.17 1.92 17.46
N ASN A 190 10.39 1.41 17.59
CA ASN A 190 11.63 2.20 17.55
C ASN A 190 12.11 2.51 16.11
N THR A 191 11.40 2.07 15.06
CA THR A 191 11.85 2.27 13.67
C THR A 191 12.03 3.75 13.34
N ILE A 192 13.18 4.07 12.73
CA ILE A 192 13.54 5.41 12.29
C ILE A 192 13.58 5.46 10.76
N SER A 193 12.91 6.46 10.20
CA SER A 193 12.95 6.78 8.77
C SER A 193 13.77 8.05 8.52
N LYS A 194 14.82 7.97 7.69
CA LYS A 194 15.68 9.11 7.32
C LYS A 194 15.73 9.32 5.82
N GLY A 195 15.59 10.57 5.37
CA GLY A 195 15.69 10.97 3.96
C GLY A 195 14.50 11.83 3.52
N LEU A 196 14.74 12.68 2.52
CA LEU A 196 13.73 13.63 2.00
C LEU A 196 12.78 12.94 1.02
N TYR A 197 13.33 12.39 -0.06
CA TYR A 197 12.57 11.70 -1.10
C TYR A 197 12.51 10.19 -0.82
N HIS A 198 13.56 9.43 -1.16
CA HIS A 198 13.71 8.06 -0.70
C HIS A 198 14.06 8.03 0.79
N ARG A 199 13.49 7.07 1.53
CA ARG A 199 13.65 6.96 2.97
C ARG A 199 14.43 5.70 3.32
N ARG A 200 15.57 5.85 3.98
CA ARG A 200 16.29 4.75 4.62
C ARG A 200 15.60 4.40 5.93
N ILE A 201 15.32 3.12 6.13
CA ILE A 201 14.59 2.62 7.30
C ILE A 201 15.58 1.90 8.21
N PHE A 202 15.57 2.22 9.49
CA PHE A 202 16.50 1.70 10.48
C PHE A 202 15.76 1.12 11.69
N ASN A 203 16.25 -0.03 12.17
CA ASN A 203 15.99 -0.57 13.50
C ASN A 203 17.34 -0.71 14.22
N ASP A 204 17.44 -0.25 15.47
CA ASP A 204 18.66 -0.34 16.28
C ASP A 204 19.96 0.06 15.54
N SER A 205 19.90 1.19 14.84
CA SER A 205 20.99 1.76 14.03
C SER A 205 21.41 0.95 12.79
N LYS A 206 20.79 -0.20 12.53
CA LYS A 206 21.01 -1.00 11.30
C LYS A 206 19.97 -0.64 10.25
N GLN A 207 20.42 -0.36 9.03
CA GLN A 207 19.49 -0.12 7.92
C GLN A 207 18.85 -1.43 7.49
N ILE A 208 17.53 -1.57 7.64
CA ILE A 208 16.78 -2.78 7.26
C ILE A 208 16.29 -2.70 5.81
N ALA A 209 16.01 -1.50 5.30
CA ALA A 209 15.53 -1.30 3.92
C ALA A 209 15.75 0.14 3.43
N LEU A 210 15.55 0.32 2.13
CA LEU A 210 15.28 1.60 1.49
C LEU A 210 13.83 1.60 0.99
N LEU A 211 13.01 2.54 1.45
CA LEU A 211 11.71 2.81 0.86
C LEU A 211 11.89 3.67 -0.39
N ASN A 212 11.70 3.06 -1.56
CA ASN A 212 11.66 3.77 -2.83
C ASN A 212 10.29 4.47 -2.97
N LYS A 213 10.30 5.79 -3.13
CA LYS A 213 9.07 6.60 -3.25
C LYS A 213 8.51 6.67 -4.68
N ASP A 214 9.29 6.27 -5.69
CA ASP A 214 8.80 6.15 -7.06
C ASP A 214 7.85 4.96 -7.20
N THR A 215 8.16 3.85 -6.51
CA THR A 215 7.34 2.62 -6.52
C THR A 215 6.48 2.46 -5.26
N GLY A 216 6.88 3.08 -4.16
CA GLY A 216 6.28 2.91 -2.83
C GLY A 216 6.55 1.56 -2.18
N PHE A 217 7.67 0.92 -2.52
CA PHE A 217 8.09 -0.37 -1.97
C PHE A 217 9.42 -0.29 -1.23
N TYR A 218 9.56 -1.14 -0.22
CA TYR A 218 10.83 -1.42 0.42
C TYR A 218 11.73 -2.22 -0.51
N SER A 219 13.00 -1.90 -0.46
CA SER A 219 14.04 -2.74 -1.02
C SER A 219 15.06 -3.06 0.06
N LEU A 220 15.27 -4.36 0.28
CA LEU A 220 15.89 -4.91 1.48
C LEU A 220 17.39 -4.62 1.57
N ARG A 221 17.87 -4.74 2.80
CA ARG A 221 19.27 -4.90 3.18
C ARG A 221 19.37 -6.18 4.02
N LEU A 222 20.58 -6.72 4.20
CA LEU A 222 20.77 -7.94 4.99
C LEU A 222 20.06 -7.91 6.37
N PRO A 223 20.14 -6.84 7.19
CA PRO A 223 19.42 -6.81 8.46
C PRO A 223 17.90 -6.92 8.33
N GLY A 224 17.32 -6.42 7.24
CA GLY A 224 15.90 -6.60 6.95
C GLY A 224 15.58 -8.02 6.46
N GLY A 225 16.50 -8.65 5.74
CA GLY A 225 16.40 -10.06 5.36
C GLY A 225 16.31 -10.99 6.56
N GLU A 226 17.09 -10.73 7.61
CA GLU A 226 17.02 -11.48 8.88
C GLU A 226 15.64 -11.36 9.54
N ILE A 227 15.02 -10.17 9.50
CA ILE A 227 13.66 -9.97 10.03
C ILE A 227 12.64 -10.78 9.23
N LEU A 228 12.69 -10.72 7.90
CA LEU A 228 11.79 -11.47 7.02
C LEU A 228 11.98 -12.98 7.12
N LYS A 229 13.22 -13.45 7.29
CA LYS A 229 13.53 -14.86 7.59
C LYS A 229 12.80 -15.32 8.85
N ASN A 230 12.90 -14.55 9.93
CA ASN A 230 12.23 -14.87 11.20
C ASN A 230 10.70 -14.85 11.09
N LEU A 231 10.15 -14.07 10.16
CA LEU A 231 8.72 -14.04 9.86
C LEU A 231 8.27 -15.13 8.88
N GLY A 232 9.20 -15.89 8.28
CA GLY A 232 8.88 -16.94 7.32
C GLY A 232 8.42 -16.43 5.95
N ILE A 233 8.86 -15.24 5.52
CA ILE A 233 8.33 -14.56 4.32
C ILE A 233 9.34 -14.57 3.19
N ASN A 234 8.93 -15.01 2.00
CA ASN A 234 9.69 -14.90 0.74
C ASN A 234 11.09 -15.51 0.81
N ILE A 235 11.20 -16.69 1.43
CA ILE A 235 12.47 -17.38 1.67
C ILE A 235 12.82 -18.29 0.48
N ILE A 236 14.10 -18.29 0.11
CA ILE A 236 14.70 -19.15 -0.91
C ILE A 236 15.90 -19.86 -0.29
N GLU A 237 15.97 -21.18 -0.43
CA GLU A 237 17.04 -22.02 0.10
C GLU A 237 18.01 -22.46 -1.00
N ILE A 238 19.31 -22.32 -0.72
CA ILE A 238 20.42 -22.76 -1.58
C ILE A 238 21.42 -23.60 -0.76
N ASP A 239 22.21 -24.41 -1.44
CA ASP A 239 23.22 -25.31 -0.85
C ASP A 239 24.68 -24.89 -1.16
N PHE A 240 24.88 -23.80 -1.90
CA PHE A 240 26.20 -23.36 -2.34
C PHE A 240 26.56 -21.96 -1.81
N GLU A 241 27.83 -21.58 -1.98
CA GLU A 241 28.32 -20.27 -1.58
C GLU A 241 27.96 -19.18 -2.60
N LEU A 242 27.24 -18.16 -2.15
CA LEU A 242 26.73 -17.10 -3.01
C LEU A 242 27.82 -16.07 -3.36
N LYS A 243 28.46 -16.25 -4.52
CA LYS A 243 29.60 -15.41 -4.97
C LYS A 243 29.22 -14.30 -5.95
N THR A 244 28.11 -14.43 -6.64
CA THR A 244 27.70 -13.51 -7.73
C THR A 244 26.46 -12.71 -7.34
N ASN A 245 26.11 -11.73 -8.17
CA ASN A 245 24.91 -10.91 -7.98
C ASN A 245 23.66 -11.48 -8.69
N THR A 246 23.74 -12.72 -9.16
CA THR A 246 22.67 -13.40 -9.90
C THR A 246 22.51 -14.81 -9.37
N LEU A 247 21.31 -15.15 -8.90
CA LEU A 247 20.94 -16.53 -8.56
C LEU A 247 20.12 -17.10 -9.71
N PHE A 248 20.58 -18.23 -10.25
CA PHE A 248 19.89 -18.98 -11.30
C PHE A 248 18.98 -20.03 -10.69
N ALA A 249 17.87 -20.35 -11.37
CA ALA A 249 16.90 -21.34 -10.90
C ALA A 249 17.51 -22.71 -10.53
N PRO A 250 18.47 -23.28 -11.28
CA PRO A 250 19.07 -24.57 -10.93
C PRO A 250 19.81 -24.62 -9.59
N GLY A 251 20.17 -23.47 -9.02
CA GLY A 251 20.82 -23.39 -7.72
C GLY A 251 19.84 -23.32 -6.54
N ILE A 252 18.53 -23.30 -6.80
CA ILE A 252 17.50 -23.18 -5.77
C ILE A 252 17.00 -24.58 -5.40
N GLN A 253 17.12 -24.93 -4.12
CA GLN A 253 16.61 -26.18 -3.57
C GLN A 253 15.13 -26.07 -3.22
N LYS A 254 14.72 -24.90 -2.72
CA LYS A 254 13.34 -24.63 -2.29
C LYS A 254 13.04 -23.14 -2.34
N ALA A 255 11.81 -22.78 -2.70
CA ALA A 255 11.36 -21.40 -2.68
C ALA A 255 9.93 -21.28 -2.11
N ASP A 256 9.67 -20.21 -1.38
CA ASP A 256 8.30 -19.88 -0.96
C ASP A 256 7.40 -19.69 -2.19
N ARG A 257 6.36 -20.53 -2.30
CA ARG A 257 5.43 -20.55 -3.43
C ARG A 257 4.61 -19.26 -3.59
N ASN A 258 4.57 -18.41 -2.56
CA ASN A 258 3.89 -17.12 -2.63
C ASN A 258 4.71 -16.03 -3.30
N ILE A 259 6.01 -16.27 -3.53
CA ILE A 259 6.88 -15.32 -4.25
C ILE A 259 6.36 -15.13 -5.65
N ILE A 260 6.16 -13.87 -6.04
CA ILE A 260 5.90 -13.50 -7.42
C ILE A 260 7.00 -12.59 -7.98
N PRO A 261 7.09 -12.43 -9.31
CA PRO A 261 8.07 -11.53 -9.91
C PRO A 261 8.01 -10.12 -9.32
N ASN A 262 9.18 -9.57 -9.06
CA ASN A 262 9.44 -8.30 -8.39
C ASN A 262 9.31 -8.25 -6.86
N ASP A 263 8.92 -9.34 -6.20
CA ASP A 263 8.98 -9.37 -4.73
C ASP A 263 10.44 -9.30 -4.24
N GLU A 264 10.62 -8.70 -3.08
CA GLU A 264 11.90 -8.79 -2.37
C GLU A 264 11.96 -10.16 -1.66
N VAL A 265 13.11 -10.82 -1.79
CA VAL A 265 13.32 -12.20 -1.33
C VAL A 265 14.54 -12.30 -0.43
N VAL A 266 14.51 -13.30 0.45
CA VAL A 266 15.59 -13.65 1.37
C VAL A 266 16.21 -14.96 0.92
N ILE A 267 17.53 -14.97 0.74
CA ILE A 267 18.29 -16.16 0.34
C ILE A 267 18.98 -16.69 1.58
N ILE A 268 18.70 -17.95 1.92
CA ILE A 268 19.28 -18.65 3.06
C ILE A 268 20.15 -19.83 2.62
N ARG A 269 21.16 -20.12 3.43
CA ARG A 269 21.95 -21.35 3.36
C ARG A 269 22.20 -21.83 4.78
N ASN A 270 21.92 -23.09 5.07
CA ASN A 270 22.04 -23.67 6.43
C ASN A 270 21.33 -22.82 7.49
N ASP A 271 20.11 -22.37 7.19
CA ASP A 271 19.31 -21.49 8.04
C ASP A 271 19.93 -20.09 8.31
N GLU A 272 21.01 -19.70 7.64
CA GLU A 272 21.56 -18.35 7.73
C GLU A 272 21.20 -17.51 6.50
N VAL A 273 20.82 -16.25 6.70
CA VAL A 273 20.65 -15.32 5.57
C VAL A 273 22.01 -15.03 4.95
N VAL A 274 22.15 -15.37 3.68
CA VAL A 274 23.37 -15.12 2.89
C VAL A 274 23.18 -14.01 1.86
N GLY A 275 21.93 -13.68 1.52
CA GLY A 275 21.64 -12.59 0.59
C GLY A 275 20.20 -12.13 0.62
N VAL A 276 19.97 -10.95 0.05
CA VAL A 276 18.64 -10.43 -0.29
C VAL A 276 18.66 -9.91 -1.71
N GLY A 277 17.51 -10.00 -2.37
CA GLY A 277 17.40 -9.62 -3.76
C GLY A 277 15.96 -9.45 -4.21
N LYS A 278 15.79 -9.34 -5.53
CA LYS A 278 14.50 -9.17 -6.17
C LYS A 278 14.21 -10.37 -7.07
N ALA A 279 13.05 -10.99 -6.87
CA ALA A 279 12.58 -12.11 -7.66
C ALA A 279 12.38 -11.70 -9.13
N VAL A 280 12.82 -12.56 -10.03
CA VAL A 280 12.53 -12.51 -11.47
C VAL A 280 11.46 -13.54 -11.83
N LEU A 281 11.50 -14.70 -11.17
CA LEU A 281 10.55 -15.79 -11.31
C LEU A 281 9.58 -15.83 -10.12
N SER A 282 8.46 -16.52 -10.28
CA SER A 282 7.63 -16.96 -9.15
C SER A 282 8.31 -18.08 -8.36
N GLY A 283 7.93 -18.29 -7.11
CA GLY A 283 8.49 -19.37 -6.28
C GLY A 283 8.31 -20.75 -6.91
N LYS A 284 7.18 -20.99 -7.58
CA LYS A 284 6.94 -22.23 -8.34
C LYS A 284 7.94 -22.42 -9.48
N GLU A 285 8.15 -21.39 -10.30
CA GLU A 285 9.10 -21.43 -11.41
C GLU A 285 10.55 -21.58 -10.93
N MET A 286 10.89 -21.04 -9.75
CA MET A 286 12.21 -21.21 -9.16
C MET A 286 12.54 -22.67 -8.83
N GLU A 287 11.54 -23.48 -8.44
CA GLU A 287 11.71 -24.91 -8.15
C GLU A 287 11.65 -25.79 -9.41
N GLU A 288 10.87 -25.39 -10.43
CA GLU A 288 10.58 -26.23 -11.60
C GLU A 288 11.53 -26.01 -12.79
N LEU A 289 12.19 -24.86 -12.89
CA LEU A 289 13.00 -24.50 -14.06
C LEU A 289 14.47 -24.93 -13.92
N ASN A 290 14.98 -25.57 -14.98
CA ASN A 290 16.38 -26.01 -15.09
C ASN A 290 17.33 -24.96 -15.70
N ASN A 291 16.86 -23.73 -15.95
CA ASN A 291 17.68 -22.61 -16.41
C ASN A 291 17.01 -21.27 -16.14
N GLY A 292 17.73 -20.17 -16.36
CA GLY A 292 17.22 -18.81 -16.23
C GLY A 292 17.54 -18.14 -14.89
N VAL A 293 17.45 -16.81 -14.89
CA VAL A 293 17.70 -16.00 -13.70
C VAL A 293 16.48 -16.03 -12.79
N ALA A 294 16.64 -16.50 -11.56
CA ALA A 294 15.59 -16.55 -10.56
C ALA A 294 15.56 -15.29 -9.68
N VAL A 295 16.73 -14.81 -9.25
CA VAL A 295 16.85 -13.63 -8.37
C VAL A 295 17.99 -12.74 -8.80
N LYS A 296 17.72 -11.42 -8.85
CA LYS A 296 18.76 -10.39 -8.95
C LYS A 296 19.16 -9.98 -7.53
N ILE A 297 20.36 -10.34 -7.11
CA ILE A 297 20.86 -10.09 -5.76
C ILE A 297 21.25 -8.62 -5.63
N LYS A 298 20.88 -8.03 -4.50
CA LYS A 298 21.10 -6.62 -4.20
C LYS A 298 22.13 -6.42 -3.08
N ASP A 299 22.13 -7.32 -2.11
CA ASP A 299 23.00 -7.26 -0.93
C ASP A 299 23.28 -8.69 -0.48
N ARG A 300 24.52 -9.01 -0.11
CA ARG A 300 24.94 -10.36 0.28
C ARG A 300 26.06 -10.34 1.29
N LYS A 301 26.15 -11.39 2.11
CA LYS A 301 27.33 -11.62 2.96
C LYS A 301 28.54 -11.81 2.03
N LYS A 302 29.66 -11.21 2.42
CA LYS A 302 30.92 -11.33 1.69
C LYS A 302 31.62 -12.62 2.07
#